data_AF-A0A661NZY2-F1
#
_entry.id   AF-A0A661NZY2-F1
#
_cell.length_a   1.000
_cell.length_b   1.000
_cell.length_c   1.000
_cell.angle_alpha   90.00
_cell.angle_beta   90.00
_cell.angle_gamma   90.00
#
_symmetry.space_group_name_H-M   'P 1'
#
loop_
_entity.id
_entity.type
_entity.pdbx_description
1 polymer ?
#
loop_
_entity_poly.entity_id
_entity_poly.type
_entity_poly.pdbx_seq_one_letter_code
_entity_poly.pdbx_strand_id
1 'polypeptide(L)' 'MADDELAGLSLEELEKRYADLVGRWPAHSVPPSLWVEREELEEEIERRRRKEKSDS' A
#
# COMPACT_ATOMS: atom_id res chain seq x y z
N MET A 1 4.67 6.08 13.97
CA MET A 1 5.89 5.27 13.74
C MET A 1 5.73 4.29 12.57
N ALA A 2 4.54 4.07 12.00
CA ALA A 2 4.36 3.19 10.82
C ALA A 2 4.53 3.92 9.47
N ASP A 3 4.17 5.21 9.39
CA ASP A 3 4.24 6.01 8.16
C ASP A 3 5.65 6.29 7.63
N ASP A 4 6.61 6.55 8.52
CA ASP A 4 7.97 6.98 8.12
C ASP A 4 8.75 5.87 7.39
N GLU A 5 8.40 4.61 7.62
CA GLU A 5 9.02 3.48 6.92
C GLU A 5 8.52 3.32 5.48
N LEU A 6 7.32 3.81 5.12
CA LEU A 6 6.76 3.63 3.77
C LEU A 6 7.52 4.42 2.70
N ALA A 7 8.19 5.51 3.07
CA ALA A 7 8.92 6.37 2.14
C ALA A 7 10.18 5.68 1.57
N GLY A 8 10.83 4.79 2.33
CA GLY A 8 12.07 4.11 1.94
C GLY A 8 11.89 2.70 1.37
N LEU A 9 10.67 2.16 1.34
CA LEU A 9 10.41 0.78 0.92
C LEU A 9 10.32 0.64 -0.60
N SER A 10 10.78 -0.50 -1.09
CA SER A 10 10.63 -0.92 -2.49
C SER A 10 9.18 -1.30 -2.80
N LEU A 11 8.83 -1.31 -4.09
CA LEU A 11 7.47 -1.62 -4.56
C LEU A 11 6.96 -2.97 -4.02
N GLU A 12 7.83 -3.98 -3.99
CA GLU A 12 7.54 -5.31 -3.44
C GLU A 12 7.19 -5.29 -1.95
N GLU A 13 7.84 -4.44 -1.17
CA GLU A 13 7.58 -4.32 0.27
C GLU A 13 6.27 -3.57 0.55
N LEU A 14 5.93 -2.59 -0.30
CA LEU A 14 4.62 -1.93 -0.25
C LEU A 14 3.49 -2.92 -0.58
N GLU A 15 3.65 -3.74 -1.63
CA GLU A 15 2.69 -4.80 -1.98
C GLU A 15 2.55 -5.83 -0.85
N LYS A 16 3.66 -6.18 -0.19
CA LYS A 16 3.66 -7.11 0.93
C LYS A 16 2.96 -6.55 2.16
N ARG A 17 3.13 -5.26 2.46
CA ARG A 17 2.38 -4.56 3.51
C ARG A 17 0.89 -4.48 3.17
N TYR A 18 0.55 -4.18 1.92
CA TYR A 18 -0.84 -4.23 1.44
C TYR A 18 -1.45 -5.63 1.60
N ALA A 19 -0.71 -6.69 1.25
CA ALA A 19 -1.17 -8.06 1.39
C ALA A 19 -1.31 -8.50 2.86
N ASP A 20 -0.43 -8.05 3.76
CA ASP A 20 -0.58 -8.29 5.21
C ASP A 20 -1.80 -7.51 5.77
N LEU A 21 -2.00 -6.27 5.31
CA LEU A 21 -3.15 -5.45 5.68
C LEU A 21 -4.45 -6.14 5.25
N VAL A 22 -4.58 -6.46 3.97
CA VAL A 22 -5.75 -7.14 3.39
C VAL A 22 -5.91 -8.56 3.92
N GLY A 23 -4.81 -9.27 4.20
CA GLY A 23 -4.84 -10.62 4.78
C GLY A 23 -5.34 -10.64 6.22
N ARG A 24 -5.17 -9.54 6.96
CA ARG A 24 -5.76 -9.33 8.29
C ARG A 24 -7.19 -8.81 8.24
N TRP A 25 -7.73 -8.51 7.06
CA TRP A 25 -9.09 -7.98 6.97
C TRP A 25 -10.12 -9.07 7.27
N PRO A 26 -11.07 -8.80 8.20
CA PRO A 26 -12.21 -9.68 8.40
C PRO A 26 -13.08 -9.61 7.14
N ALA A 27 -13.29 -10.77 6.50
CA ALA A 27 -13.89 -10.96 5.17
C ALA A 27 -15.27 -10.31 4.94
N HIS A 28 -15.92 -9.76 5.97
CA HIS A 28 -17.24 -9.13 5.88
C HIS A 28 -17.38 -7.82 6.67
N SER A 29 -16.31 -7.26 7.23
CA SER A 29 -16.39 -6.00 7.98
C SER A 29 -15.11 -5.22 7.81
N VAL A 30 -14.84 -4.81 6.56
CA VAL A 30 -13.79 -3.84 6.28
C VAL A 30 -14.36 -2.46 6.59
N PRO A 31 -14.01 -1.83 7.74
CA PRO A 31 -14.40 -0.46 8.00
C PRO A 31 -13.87 0.47 6.91
N PRO A 32 -14.61 1.55 6.58
CA PRO A 32 -14.19 2.52 5.57
C PRO A 32 -12.82 3.12 5.87
N SER A 33 -12.41 3.22 7.14
CA SER A 33 -11.06 3.66 7.53
C SER A 33 -9.94 2.75 7.02
N LEU A 34 -10.15 1.43 6.96
CA LEU A 34 -9.17 0.50 6.37
C LEU A 34 -9.18 0.57 4.84
N TRP A 35 -10.33 0.87 4.24
CA TRP A 35 -10.40 1.12 2.80
C TRP A 35 -9.56 2.32 2.40
N VAL A 36 -9.64 3.41 3.16
CA VAL A 36 -8.80 4.60 2.94
C VAL A 36 -7.31 4.24 3.03
N GLU A 37 -6.89 3.52 4.07
CA GLU A 37 -5.49 3.09 4.24
C GLU A 37 -5.00 2.16 3.11
N ARG A 38 -5.91 1.31 2.59
CA ARG A 38 -5.61 0.48 1.43
C ARG A 38 -5.46 1.29 0.15
N GLU A 39 -6.37 2.22 -0.12
CA GLU A 39 -6.28 3.09 -1.30
C GLU A 39 -5.02 3.95 -1.26
N GLU A 40 -4.60 4.44 -0.08
CA GLU A 40 -3.33 5.14 0.08
C GLU A 40 -2.12 4.27 -0.29
N LEU A 41 -2.09 3.01 0.18
CA LEU A 41 -1.04 2.06 -0.17
C LEU A 41 -1.06 1.71 -1.67
N GLU A 42 -2.24 1.51 -2.26
CA GLU A 42 -2.42 1.18 -3.67
C GLU A 42 -1.99 2.35 -4.58
N GLU A 43 -2.39 3.57 -4.23
CA GLU A 43 -2.03 4.77 -4.97
C GLU A 43 -0.52 5.01 -4.89
N GLU A 44 0.10 4.79 -3.74
CA GLU A 44 1.55 4.98 -3.57
C GLU A 44 2.37 3.92 -4.34
N ILE A 45 1.89 2.66 -4.39
CA ILE A 45 2.45 1.61 -5.25
C ILE A 45 2.33 2.03 -6.72
N GLU A 46 1.15 2.44 -7.18
CA GLU A 46 0.96 2.86 -8.57
C GLU A 46 1.80 4.09 -8.92
N ARG A 47 1.89 5.06 -8.01
CA ARG A 47 2.67 6.28 -8.18
C ARG A 47 4.15 5.95 -8.34
N ARG A 48 4.71 5.06 -7.49
CA ARG A 48 6.09 4.56 -7.64
C ARG A 48 6.26 3.78 -8.95
N ARG A 49 5.31 2.88 -9.27
CA ARG A 49 5.35 2.07 -10.50
C ARG A 49 5.35 2.93 -11.76
N ARG A 50 4.56 4.01 -11.78
CA ARG A 50 4.54 5.00 -12.86
C ARG A 50 5.84 5.79 -12.92
N LYS A 51 6.41 6.16 -11.77
CA LYS A 51 7.71 6.85 -11.70
C LYS A 51 8.82 5.99 -12.29
N GLU A 52 8.90 4.72 -11.89
CA GLU A 52 9.89 3.77 -12.45
C GLU A 52 9.67 3.52 -13.94
N LYS A 53 8.43 3.42 -14.41
CA LYS A 53 8.13 3.24 -15.84
C LYS A 53 8.32 4.50 -16.69
N SER A 54 8.22 5.69 -16.10
CA SER A 54 8.37 6.96 -16.81
C SER A 54 9.82 7.45 -16.85
N ASP A 55 10.71 6.83 -16.08
CA ASP A 55 12.16 7.11 -16.06
C ASP A 55 12.95 6.15 -16.99
N SER A 56 12.27 5.30 -17.80
CA SER A 56 12.86 4.44 -18.83
C SER A 56 12.42 4.78 -20.25
#